data_AF-A0A1M5E2T9-F1
#
_entry.id   AF-A0A1M5E2T9-F1
#
_cell.length_a   1.000
_cell.length_b   1.000
_cell.length_c   1.000
_cell.angle_alpha   90.00
_cell.angle_beta   90.00
_cell.angle_gamma   90.00
#
_symmetry.space_group_name_H-M   'P 1'
#
loop_
_entity.id
_entity.type
_entity.pdbx_description
1 polymer ?
#
loop_
_entity_poly.entity_id
_entity_poly.type
_entity_poly.pdbx_seq_one_letter_code
_entity_poly.pdbx_strand_id
1 'polypeptide(L)'
;MSIISSTTFFRFRTYSPISLKELQYGEIFFVDKDQLNDPYDTKNSSFFEGDFERYKNLTKRILSQNFGVLNLSHINVDLIVNFLASEKLFYDQLIEKIDSKDFKDIVLDTIRITESIAISESFIKKLKHFIFKYAGGHCYIASFSKGCDDPIMWSHYANYHTGFCLIFDFENNKIQRNNLLKKHLDSEYELKEVKYKKECIKTNGFYTMPSLLGETTTKEEESKHWEQKQNSFLIKYKSWKYEKEYRIIHYDLLTDSITESGPAKRLVGNRTFYYDQKQLTGIIFGSKMKSENRKELEYCISTTRYKLLETTPYLPLFIFYESNEKKTAEYMMDVIPLYGFDMFNRYFDINELEAKEDELEKIKNQSLRNLSIS
;
A
#
# COMPACT_ATOMS: atom_id res chain seq x y z
N MET A 1 -31.08 2.31 14.26
CA MET A 1 -30.61 1.58 13.06
C MET A 1 -29.23 1.04 13.35
N SER A 2 -28.95 -0.22 13.01
CA SER A 2 -27.57 -0.75 13.10
C SER A 2 -26.69 0.03 12.12
N ILE A 3 -25.55 0.54 12.58
CA ILE A 3 -24.56 1.23 11.74
C ILE A 3 -23.90 0.25 10.77
N ILE A 4 -23.98 -1.05 11.06
CA ILE A 4 -23.31 -2.12 10.32
C ILE A 4 -24.31 -2.74 9.34
N SER A 5 -24.01 -2.61 8.03
CA SER A 5 -24.57 -3.40 6.94
C SER A 5 -23.47 -4.26 6.27
N SER A 6 -23.85 -5.14 5.34
CA SER A 6 -22.88 -5.92 4.55
C SER A 6 -21.99 -5.05 3.66
N THR A 7 -22.42 -3.83 3.30
CA THR A 7 -21.69 -2.90 2.43
C THR A 7 -20.93 -1.82 3.22
N THR A 8 -21.13 -1.75 4.55
CA THR A 8 -20.43 -0.79 5.41
C THR A 8 -18.97 -1.20 5.64
N PHE A 9 -18.06 -0.23 5.54
CA PHE A 9 -16.65 -0.35 5.87
C PHE A 9 -16.17 0.85 6.68
N PHE A 10 -15.20 0.60 7.56
CA PHE A 10 -14.68 1.58 8.50
C PHE A 10 -13.21 1.87 8.21
N ARG A 11 -12.80 3.14 8.30
CA ARG A 11 -11.39 3.54 8.20
C ARG A 11 -11.04 4.48 9.34
N PHE A 12 -10.20 4.01 10.25
CA PHE A 12 -9.69 4.79 11.38
C PHE A 12 -8.61 5.78 10.93
N ARG A 13 -8.60 6.94 11.57
CA ARG A 13 -7.68 8.05 11.29
C ARG A 13 -7.28 8.81 12.54
N THR A 14 -5.99 9.11 12.62
CA THR A 14 -5.48 10.17 13.47
C THR A 14 -5.90 11.53 12.90
N TYR A 15 -6.30 12.44 13.79
CA TYR A 15 -6.54 13.83 13.43
C TYR A 15 -5.22 14.52 13.03
N SER A 16 -5.14 15.01 11.80
CA SER A 16 -3.97 15.73 11.27
C SER A 16 -4.35 16.57 10.03
N PRO A 17 -3.50 17.51 9.60
CA PRO A 17 -3.68 18.20 8.32
C PRO A 17 -3.78 17.24 7.13
N ILE A 18 -3.08 16.09 7.18
CA ILE A 18 -3.12 15.06 6.13
C ILE A 18 -4.50 14.41 6.07
N SER A 19 -5.08 14.02 7.21
CA SER A 19 -6.40 13.39 7.24
C SER A 19 -7.53 14.36 6.88
N LEU A 20 -7.36 15.67 7.15
CA LEU A 20 -8.27 16.71 6.66
C LEU A 20 -8.20 16.84 5.15
N LYS A 21 -7.00 16.78 4.57
CA LYS A 21 -6.79 16.74 3.13
C LYS A 21 -7.46 15.50 2.49
N GLU A 22 -7.33 14.32 3.12
CA GLU A 22 -8.03 13.10 2.69
C GLU A 22 -9.54 13.31 2.57
N LEU A 23 -10.14 13.97 3.57
CA LEU A 23 -11.56 14.28 3.58
C LEU A 23 -11.95 15.30 2.52
N GLN A 24 -11.20 16.41 2.45
CA GLN A 24 -11.50 17.53 1.57
C GLN A 24 -11.48 17.12 0.09
N TYR A 25 -10.45 16.37 -0.31
CA TYR A 25 -10.22 16.01 -1.72
C TYR A 25 -10.64 14.59 -2.08
N GLY A 26 -11.17 13.81 -1.13
CA GLY A 26 -11.54 12.42 -1.36
C GLY A 26 -10.31 11.56 -1.64
N GLU A 27 -9.21 11.79 -0.93
CA GLU A 27 -7.96 11.04 -1.11
C GLU A 27 -7.91 9.80 -0.19
N ILE A 28 -7.43 8.70 -0.76
CA ILE A 28 -7.01 7.51 -0.04
C ILE A 28 -5.54 7.28 -0.38
N PHE A 29 -4.68 7.49 0.60
CA PHE A 29 -3.26 7.15 0.50
C PHE A 29 -3.05 5.66 0.68
N PHE A 30 -2.27 5.06 -0.20
CA PHE A 30 -1.77 3.70 -0.01
C PHE A 30 -0.44 3.74 0.71
N VAL A 31 -0.32 2.95 1.77
CA VAL A 31 0.89 2.83 2.59
C VAL A 31 1.79 1.72 2.07
N ASP A 32 3.10 1.87 2.24
CA ASP A 32 4.09 0.83 1.94
C ASP A 32 4.40 0.01 3.19
N LYS A 33 5.06 -1.14 3.01
CA LYS A 33 5.34 -2.09 4.11
C LYS A 33 6.01 -1.45 5.33
N ASP A 34 6.89 -0.46 5.12
CA ASP A 34 7.66 0.15 6.20
C ASP A 34 6.84 1.17 7.01
N GLN A 35 5.61 1.45 6.57
CA GLN A 35 4.65 2.32 7.24
C GLN A 35 3.55 1.54 7.99
N LEU A 36 3.60 0.20 7.97
CA LEU A 36 2.65 -0.65 8.67
C LEU A 36 3.08 -0.88 10.12
N ASN A 37 2.09 -1.04 11.00
CA ASN A 37 2.34 -1.33 12.43
C ASN A 37 2.91 -2.74 12.65
N ASP A 38 2.65 -3.68 11.75
CA ASP A 38 3.20 -5.03 11.78
C ASP A 38 4.38 -5.14 10.81
N PRO A 39 5.62 -5.34 11.30
CA PRO A 39 6.81 -5.43 10.45
C PRO A 39 6.85 -6.69 9.56
N TYR A 40 5.99 -7.68 9.82
CA TYR A 40 5.89 -8.90 9.02
C TYR A 40 4.78 -8.82 7.96
N ASP A 41 3.94 -7.80 8.02
CA ASP A 41 2.82 -7.63 7.09
C ASP A 41 3.32 -7.20 5.71
N THR A 42 2.71 -7.75 4.66
CA THR A 42 3.11 -7.58 3.25
C THR A 42 4.59 -7.90 2.94
N LYS A 43 5.31 -8.58 3.85
CA LYS A 43 6.71 -8.95 3.63
C LYS A 43 6.85 -9.88 2.42
N ASN A 44 7.91 -9.66 1.63
CA ASN A 44 8.23 -10.54 0.51
C ASN A 44 8.63 -11.94 1.02
N SER A 45 7.73 -12.90 0.81
CA SER A 45 7.89 -14.31 1.18
C SER A 45 8.41 -15.19 0.05
N SER A 46 8.99 -14.60 -1.00
CA SER A 46 9.59 -15.36 -2.09
C SER A 46 10.78 -16.17 -1.59
N PHE A 47 10.95 -17.38 -2.11
CA PHE A 47 12.13 -18.22 -1.88
C PHE A 47 12.71 -18.72 -3.21
N PHE A 48 13.97 -19.13 -3.19
CA PHE A 48 14.66 -19.75 -4.31
C PHE A 48 15.18 -21.10 -3.83
N GLU A 49 14.84 -22.16 -4.55
CA GLU A 49 15.41 -23.49 -4.28
C GLU A 49 16.88 -23.53 -4.68
N GLY A 50 17.63 -24.49 -4.13
CA GLY A 50 19.00 -24.81 -4.54
C GLY A 50 19.04 -25.46 -5.94
N ASP A 51 18.46 -24.80 -6.94
CA ASP A 51 18.27 -25.32 -8.29
C ASP A 51 19.45 -24.92 -9.18
N PHE A 52 20.39 -25.83 -9.32
CA PHE A 52 21.63 -25.62 -10.07
C PHE A 52 21.36 -25.19 -11.52
N GLU A 53 20.44 -25.84 -12.23
CA GLU A 53 20.19 -25.55 -13.64
C GLU A 53 19.54 -24.18 -13.84
N ARG A 54 18.61 -23.77 -12.97
CA ARG A 54 18.04 -22.42 -13.02
C ARG A 54 19.07 -21.33 -12.73
N TYR A 55 19.89 -21.50 -11.71
CA TYR A 55 20.97 -20.56 -11.42
C TYR A 55 22.01 -20.51 -12.55
N LYS A 56 22.32 -21.64 -13.19
CA LYS A 56 23.20 -21.72 -14.36
C LYS A 56 22.63 -20.97 -15.56
N ASN A 57 21.35 -21.15 -15.86
CA ASN A 57 20.68 -20.45 -16.94
C ASN A 57 20.64 -18.94 -16.70
N LEU A 58 20.27 -18.50 -15.49
CA LEU A 58 20.28 -17.09 -15.11
C LEU A 58 21.70 -16.48 -15.24
N THR A 59 22.72 -17.18 -14.71
CA THR A 59 24.11 -16.73 -14.75
C THR A 59 24.60 -16.58 -16.19
N LYS A 60 24.41 -17.60 -17.04
CA LYS A 60 24.76 -17.55 -18.46
C LYS A 60 24.02 -16.44 -19.20
N ARG A 61 22.73 -16.23 -18.90
CA ARG A 61 21.93 -15.14 -19.47
C ARG A 61 22.52 -13.78 -19.14
N ILE A 62 22.87 -13.51 -17.89
CA ILE A 62 23.48 -12.25 -17.47
C ILE A 62 24.84 -12.03 -18.16
N LEU A 63 25.70 -13.05 -18.17
CA LEU A 63 27.01 -12.95 -18.81
C LEU A 63 26.84 -12.65 -20.32
N SER A 64 25.94 -13.37 -21.01
CA SER A 64 25.70 -13.14 -22.45
C SER A 64 25.26 -11.70 -22.77
N GLN A 65 24.39 -11.11 -21.95
CA GLN A 65 23.93 -9.72 -22.11
C GLN A 65 24.96 -8.66 -21.72
N ASN A 66 25.93 -9.00 -20.88
CA ASN A 66 27.02 -8.10 -20.53
C ASN A 66 28.09 -8.04 -21.61
N PHE A 67 28.35 -9.15 -22.30
CA PHE A 67 29.58 -9.28 -23.07
C PHE A 67 29.40 -9.41 -24.57
N GLY A 68 28.18 -9.69 -25.08
CA GLY A 68 27.73 -9.55 -26.48
C GLY A 68 28.49 -10.30 -27.61
N VAL A 69 29.79 -10.56 -27.43
CA VAL A 69 30.79 -10.89 -28.46
C VAL A 69 32.01 -11.64 -27.87
N LEU A 70 32.32 -11.53 -26.57
CA LEU A 70 33.39 -12.34 -25.96
C LEU A 70 32.97 -13.83 -25.94
N ASN A 71 33.88 -14.72 -26.34
CA ASN A 71 33.63 -16.16 -26.38
C ASN A 71 33.55 -16.72 -24.94
N LEU A 72 32.39 -16.56 -24.30
CA LEU A 72 32.09 -17.01 -22.94
C LEU A 72 32.03 -18.53 -22.79
N SER A 73 32.23 -19.29 -23.87
CA SER A 73 32.22 -20.76 -23.85
C SER A 73 33.27 -21.36 -22.90
N HIS A 74 34.30 -20.59 -22.56
CA HIS A 74 35.39 -21.02 -21.67
C HIS A 74 35.19 -20.62 -20.20
N ILE A 75 34.22 -19.77 -19.86
CA ILE A 75 33.97 -19.41 -18.45
C ILE A 75 33.19 -20.54 -17.79
N ASN A 76 33.85 -21.26 -16.89
CA ASN A 76 33.19 -22.23 -16.03
C ASN A 76 32.43 -21.50 -14.90
N VAL A 77 31.12 -21.42 -15.01
CA VAL A 77 30.24 -20.75 -14.04
C VAL A 77 29.90 -21.62 -12.82
N ASP A 78 30.35 -22.88 -12.78
CA ASP A 78 29.91 -23.85 -11.77
C ASP A 78 30.24 -23.40 -10.34
N LEU A 79 31.33 -22.67 -10.11
CA LEU A 79 31.64 -22.12 -8.77
C LEU A 79 30.59 -21.10 -8.32
N ILE A 80 30.22 -20.16 -9.19
CA ILE A 80 29.16 -19.18 -8.94
C ILE A 80 27.83 -19.91 -8.69
N VAL A 81 27.49 -20.86 -9.55
CA VAL A 81 26.21 -21.58 -9.50
C VAL A 81 26.13 -22.47 -8.26
N ASN A 82 27.18 -23.23 -7.94
CA ASN A 82 27.22 -24.07 -6.73
C ASN A 82 27.09 -23.23 -5.47
N PHE A 83 27.71 -22.05 -5.43
CA PHE A 83 27.57 -21.14 -4.30
C PHE A 83 26.12 -20.64 -4.14
N LEU A 84 25.49 -20.21 -5.24
CA LEU A 84 24.09 -19.74 -5.22
C LEU A 84 23.10 -20.87 -4.91
N ALA A 85 23.31 -22.06 -5.50
CA ALA A 85 22.43 -23.21 -5.40
C ALA A 85 22.69 -24.09 -4.16
N SER A 86 23.61 -23.71 -3.27
CA SER A 86 24.03 -24.57 -2.16
C SER A 86 22.91 -24.90 -1.16
N GLU A 87 21.88 -24.06 -1.11
CA GLU A 87 20.75 -24.21 -0.18
C GLU A 87 19.53 -23.45 -0.69
N LYS A 88 18.38 -23.74 -0.08
CA LYS A 88 17.17 -22.94 -0.27
C LYS A 88 17.28 -21.63 0.51
N LEU A 89 17.04 -20.50 -0.17
CA LEU A 89 17.15 -19.16 0.41
C LEU A 89 15.85 -18.38 0.25
N PHE A 90 15.44 -17.66 1.29
CA PHE A 90 14.43 -16.61 1.14
C PHE A 90 15.02 -15.40 0.40
N TYR A 91 14.14 -14.57 -0.16
CA TYR A 91 14.52 -13.38 -0.93
C TYR A 91 15.59 -12.52 -0.22
N ASP A 92 15.37 -12.14 1.05
CA ASP A 92 16.33 -11.32 1.81
C ASP A 92 17.69 -12.03 1.95
N GLN A 93 17.68 -13.33 2.25
CA GLN A 93 18.89 -14.15 2.42
C GLN A 93 19.68 -14.31 1.12
N LEU A 94 18.99 -14.42 -0.03
CA LEU A 94 19.65 -14.47 -1.33
C LEU A 94 20.35 -13.15 -1.64
N ILE A 95 19.71 -12.01 -1.32
CA ILE A 95 20.33 -10.69 -1.50
C ILE A 95 21.55 -10.53 -0.60
N GLU A 96 21.46 -10.90 0.68
CA GLU A 96 22.60 -10.93 1.60
C GLU A 96 23.74 -11.82 1.09
N LYS A 97 23.42 -12.99 0.54
CA LYS A 97 24.39 -13.92 -0.04
C LYS A 97 25.10 -13.33 -1.27
N ILE A 98 24.37 -12.61 -2.12
CA ILE A 98 24.95 -11.90 -3.28
C ILE A 98 25.81 -10.71 -2.84
N ASP A 99 25.46 -10.02 -1.75
CA ASP A 99 26.22 -8.88 -1.24
C ASP A 99 27.48 -9.28 -0.45
N SER A 100 27.60 -10.56 -0.09
CA SER A 100 28.70 -11.13 0.67
C SER A 100 30.06 -10.97 -0.02
N LYS A 101 31.13 -10.90 0.80
CA LYS A 101 32.50 -10.88 0.30
C LYS A 101 32.83 -12.18 -0.45
N ASP A 102 32.43 -13.31 0.09
CA ASP A 102 32.68 -14.63 -0.51
C ASP A 102 32.13 -14.73 -1.93
N PHE A 103 30.90 -14.23 -2.17
CA PHE A 103 30.33 -14.21 -3.51
C PHE A 103 31.13 -13.31 -4.45
N LYS A 104 31.56 -12.13 -3.99
CA LYS A 104 32.38 -11.20 -4.78
C LYS A 104 33.72 -11.84 -5.17
N ASP A 105 34.38 -12.49 -4.22
CA ASP A 105 35.65 -13.18 -4.44
C ASP A 105 35.48 -14.34 -5.44
N ILE A 106 34.42 -15.15 -5.30
CA ILE A 106 34.09 -16.24 -6.24
C ILE A 106 33.85 -15.70 -7.66
N VAL A 107 33.09 -14.60 -7.80
CA VAL A 107 32.82 -14.00 -9.12
C VAL A 107 34.11 -13.47 -9.75
N LEU A 108 34.95 -12.77 -8.97
CA LEU A 108 36.24 -12.26 -9.43
C LEU A 108 37.18 -13.39 -9.87
N ASP A 109 37.22 -14.49 -9.11
CA ASP A 109 38.03 -15.67 -9.44
C ASP A 109 37.51 -16.44 -10.66
N THR A 110 36.20 -16.43 -10.88
CA THR A 110 35.57 -17.07 -12.03
C THR A 110 35.79 -16.27 -13.31
N ILE A 111 35.75 -14.93 -13.23
CA ILE A 111 35.86 -14.04 -14.39
C ILE A 111 37.29 -13.47 -14.50
N ARG A 112 38.27 -14.34 -14.73
CA ARG A 112 39.69 -13.98 -14.89
C ARG A 112 40.03 -13.52 -16.31
N ILE A 113 39.59 -12.31 -16.68
CA ILE A 113 39.92 -11.65 -17.96
C ILE A 113 40.47 -10.24 -17.75
N THR A 114 41.10 -9.65 -18.77
CA THR A 114 41.45 -8.21 -18.77
C THR A 114 40.17 -7.40 -18.47
N GLU A 115 40.22 -6.48 -17.50
CA GLU A 115 39.05 -5.75 -16.95
C GLU A 115 38.13 -6.54 -15.99
N SER A 116 38.62 -7.63 -15.37
CA SER A 116 37.86 -8.52 -14.47
C SER A 116 37.03 -7.84 -13.38
N ILE A 117 37.53 -6.75 -12.78
CA ILE A 117 36.86 -6.07 -11.66
C ILE A 117 35.56 -5.41 -12.10
N ALA A 118 35.61 -4.52 -13.10
CA ALA A 118 34.44 -3.80 -13.61
C ALA A 118 33.38 -4.78 -14.16
N ILE A 119 33.85 -5.86 -14.77
CA ILE A 119 33.04 -6.93 -15.30
C ILE A 119 32.31 -7.70 -14.19
N SER A 120 33.03 -8.06 -13.11
CA SER A 120 32.47 -8.76 -11.95
C SER A 120 31.45 -7.89 -11.23
N GLU A 121 31.75 -6.61 -11.02
CA GLU A 121 30.81 -5.64 -10.44
C GLU A 121 29.55 -5.51 -11.29
N SER A 122 29.69 -5.40 -12.62
CA SER A 122 28.56 -5.35 -13.55
C SER A 122 27.71 -6.61 -13.50
N PHE A 123 28.33 -7.80 -13.42
CA PHE A 123 27.61 -9.07 -13.26
C PHE A 123 26.79 -9.09 -11.97
N ILE A 124 27.41 -8.77 -10.82
CA ILE A 124 26.72 -8.76 -9.51
C ILE A 124 25.57 -7.76 -9.53
N LYS A 125 25.80 -6.56 -10.06
CA LYS A 125 24.78 -5.52 -10.19
C LYS A 125 23.60 -5.99 -11.04
N LYS A 126 23.85 -6.64 -12.18
CA LYS A 126 22.78 -7.19 -13.04
C LYS A 126 22.05 -8.37 -12.40
N LEU A 127 22.74 -9.24 -11.68
CA LEU A 127 22.13 -10.33 -10.93
C LEU A 127 21.15 -9.76 -9.88
N LYS A 128 21.60 -8.83 -9.03
CA LYS A 128 20.72 -8.15 -8.08
C LYS A 128 19.56 -7.44 -8.77
N HIS A 129 19.83 -6.74 -9.86
CA HIS A 129 18.80 -6.04 -10.64
C HIS A 129 17.69 -6.99 -11.10
N PHE A 130 18.02 -8.16 -11.64
CA PHE A 130 17.00 -9.13 -12.04
C PHE A 130 16.23 -9.71 -10.86
N ILE A 131 16.90 -10.07 -9.76
CA ILE A 131 16.21 -10.53 -8.56
C ILE A 131 15.25 -9.46 -8.03
N PHE A 132 15.69 -8.20 -7.95
CA PHE A 132 14.83 -7.08 -7.53
C PHE A 132 13.67 -6.84 -8.47
N LYS A 133 13.91 -6.85 -9.79
CA LYS A 133 12.90 -6.56 -10.80
C LYS A 133 11.79 -7.60 -10.83
N TYR A 134 12.15 -8.88 -10.79
CA TYR A 134 11.19 -9.95 -11.02
C TYR A 134 10.65 -10.55 -9.71
N ALA A 135 11.52 -10.75 -8.71
CA ALA A 135 11.13 -11.39 -7.45
C ALA A 135 10.94 -10.39 -6.29
N GLY A 136 11.39 -9.14 -6.45
CA GLY A 136 11.29 -8.08 -5.45
C GLY A 136 9.92 -7.39 -5.37
N GLY A 137 8.94 -7.85 -6.16
CA GLY A 137 7.60 -7.27 -6.23
C GLY A 137 7.02 -6.94 -4.87
N HIS A 138 6.47 -5.73 -4.76
CA HIS A 138 5.88 -5.18 -3.55
C HIS A 138 4.47 -4.67 -3.83
N CYS A 139 3.80 -4.19 -2.80
CA CYS A 139 2.50 -3.56 -2.94
C CYS A 139 2.39 -2.34 -2.03
N TYR A 140 1.47 -1.46 -2.39
CA TYR A 140 0.95 -0.45 -1.50
C TYR A 140 -0.48 -0.85 -1.12
N ILE A 141 -0.87 -0.65 0.14
CA ILE A 141 -2.19 -1.06 0.62
C ILE A 141 -2.94 0.09 1.25
N ALA A 142 -4.26 0.02 1.21
CA ALA A 142 -5.12 0.89 1.98
C ALA A 142 -6.15 0.01 2.72
N SER A 143 -6.11 0.05 4.05
CA SER A 143 -6.91 -0.82 4.91
C SER A 143 -8.24 -0.21 5.34
N PHE A 144 -9.20 -1.10 5.56
CA PHE A 144 -10.55 -0.86 6.05
C PHE A 144 -10.92 -1.98 7.02
N SER A 145 -11.87 -1.75 7.91
CA SER A 145 -12.39 -2.74 8.85
C SER A 145 -13.87 -2.98 8.62
N LYS A 146 -14.35 -4.19 8.95
CA LYS A 146 -15.78 -4.49 9.12
C LYS A 146 -16.32 -4.18 10.51
N GLY A 147 -15.49 -3.70 11.44
CA GLY A 147 -15.89 -3.28 12.79
C GLY A 147 -15.45 -1.84 13.10
N CYS A 148 -16.14 -1.22 14.05
CA CYS A 148 -15.76 0.08 14.62
C CYS A 148 -15.77 0.10 16.15
N ASP A 149 -16.02 -1.04 16.78
CA ASP A 149 -16.32 -1.22 18.20
C ASP A 149 -15.13 -1.72 19.02
N ASP A 150 -14.03 -2.10 18.37
CA ASP A 150 -12.83 -2.62 19.03
C ASP A 150 -11.95 -1.47 19.59
N PRO A 151 -11.73 -1.39 20.92
CA PRO A 151 -10.97 -0.30 21.54
C PRO A 151 -9.47 -0.32 21.18
N ILE A 152 -8.91 -1.48 20.83
CA ILE A 152 -7.51 -1.60 20.40
C ILE A 152 -7.34 -0.92 19.04
N MET A 153 -8.32 -1.05 18.13
CA MET A 153 -8.30 -0.31 16.86
C MET A 153 -8.33 1.20 17.08
N TRP A 154 -9.18 1.70 17.98
CA TRP A 154 -9.20 3.12 18.33
C TRP A 154 -7.89 3.60 18.97
N SER A 155 -7.24 2.74 19.75
CA SER A 155 -5.93 3.04 20.35
C SER A 155 -4.83 3.15 19.29
N HIS A 156 -4.71 2.18 18.40
CA HIS A 156 -3.66 2.12 17.39
C HIS A 156 -3.87 3.10 16.22
N TYR A 157 -5.09 3.20 15.70
CA TYR A 157 -5.35 3.84 14.40
C TYR A 157 -6.09 5.18 14.50
N ALA A 158 -6.62 5.51 15.68
CA ALA A 158 -7.25 6.79 15.98
C ALA A 158 -6.53 7.52 17.13
N ASN A 159 -5.21 7.37 17.21
CA ASN A 159 -4.31 8.08 18.13
C ASN A 159 -4.84 8.09 19.58
N TYR A 160 -4.95 6.92 20.20
CA TYR A 160 -5.45 6.80 21.57
C TYR A 160 -6.85 7.39 21.77
N HIS A 161 -7.76 7.12 20.84
CA HIS A 161 -9.15 7.59 20.84
C HIS A 161 -9.34 9.11 20.63
N THR A 162 -8.30 9.88 20.27
CA THR A 162 -8.43 11.31 19.96
C THR A 162 -8.72 11.59 18.48
N GLY A 163 -8.59 10.58 17.63
CA GLY A 163 -8.88 10.61 16.20
C GLY A 163 -10.33 10.27 15.88
N PHE A 164 -10.60 9.85 14.65
CA PHE A 164 -11.94 9.55 14.15
C PHE A 164 -11.95 8.27 13.31
N CYS A 165 -13.15 7.80 12.98
CA CYS A 165 -13.37 6.70 12.06
C CYS A 165 -14.34 7.11 10.96
N LEU A 166 -13.93 6.95 9.72
CA LEU A 166 -14.76 7.18 8.53
C LEU A 166 -15.65 5.97 8.27
N ILE A 167 -16.87 6.23 7.82
CA ILE A 167 -17.85 5.22 7.44
C ILE A 167 -18.07 5.32 5.93
N PHE A 168 -17.82 4.21 5.25
CA PHE A 168 -18.01 4.06 3.82
C PHE A 168 -19.11 3.06 3.52
N ASP A 169 -19.81 3.29 2.42
CA ASP A 169 -20.73 2.36 1.81
C ASP A 169 -20.21 1.94 0.43
N PHE A 170 -19.76 0.68 0.33
CA PHE A 170 -19.18 0.11 -0.88
C PHE A 170 -20.07 -1.00 -1.41
N GLU A 171 -20.92 -0.66 -2.39
CA GLU A 171 -21.64 -1.66 -3.16
C GLU A 171 -20.67 -2.63 -3.84
N ASN A 172 -20.99 -3.92 -3.80
CA ASN A 172 -20.18 -4.99 -4.38
C ASN A 172 -18.71 -5.00 -3.92
N ASN A 173 -18.41 -4.47 -2.73
CA ASN A 173 -17.05 -4.32 -2.20
C ASN A 173 -16.13 -3.51 -3.12
N LYS A 174 -16.65 -2.51 -3.83
CA LYS A 174 -15.87 -1.69 -4.75
C LYS A 174 -15.85 -0.23 -4.33
N ILE A 175 -14.65 0.34 -4.31
CA ILE A 175 -14.45 1.77 -4.21
C ILE A 175 -14.22 2.35 -5.60
N GLN A 176 -15.02 3.34 -5.95
CA GLN A 176 -15.06 3.97 -7.28
C GLN A 176 -14.18 5.21 -7.30
N ARG A 177 -13.55 5.49 -8.44
CA ARG A 177 -12.78 6.72 -8.64
C ARG A 177 -13.75 7.89 -8.87
N ASN A 178 -13.35 9.07 -8.41
CA ASN A 178 -14.01 10.29 -8.83
C ASN A 178 -13.75 10.55 -10.34
N ASN A 179 -14.79 10.40 -11.16
CA ASN A 179 -14.74 10.51 -12.63
C ASN A 179 -14.27 11.89 -13.15
N LEU A 180 -14.16 12.91 -12.30
CA LEU A 180 -13.69 14.24 -12.66
C LEU A 180 -12.16 14.30 -12.89
N LEU A 181 -11.40 13.27 -12.48
CA LEU A 181 -9.92 13.27 -12.50
C LEU A 181 -9.35 12.19 -13.46
N LYS A 182 -9.11 12.57 -14.72
CA LYS A 182 -8.31 11.91 -15.81
C LYS A 182 -8.63 10.44 -16.21
N LYS A 183 -8.67 10.21 -17.54
CA LYS A 183 -9.04 8.95 -18.26
C LYS A 183 -8.03 7.78 -18.25
N HIS A 184 -6.92 7.84 -17.51
CA HIS A 184 -5.81 6.85 -17.64
C HIS A 184 -5.40 6.16 -16.32
N LEU A 185 -6.29 6.07 -15.34
CA LEU A 185 -6.03 5.44 -14.05
C LEU A 185 -7.11 4.41 -13.71
N ASP A 186 -6.81 3.44 -12.85
CA ASP A 186 -7.75 2.42 -12.37
C ASP A 186 -9.08 3.08 -11.95
N SER A 187 -10.18 2.71 -12.61
CA SER A 187 -11.50 3.30 -12.38
C SER A 187 -12.08 2.94 -11.02
N GLU A 188 -11.63 1.81 -10.45
CA GLU A 188 -12.10 1.29 -9.18
C GLU A 188 -11.04 0.38 -8.53
N TYR A 189 -11.19 0.12 -7.24
CA TYR A 189 -10.52 -0.97 -6.54
C TYR A 189 -11.55 -1.88 -5.88
N GLU A 190 -11.29 -3.19 -5.92
CA GLU A 190 -12.01 -4.18 -5.12
C GLU A 190 -11.39 -4.26 -3.71
N LEU A 191 -12.23 -4.24 -2.69
CA LEU A 191 -11.86 -4.55 -1.32
C LEU A 191 -11.74 -6.06 -1.14
N LYS A 192 -10.52 -6.52 -0.82
CA LYS A 192 -10.21 -7.93 -0.60
C LYS A 192 -10.08 -8.24 0.88
N GLU A 193 -10.73 -9.30 1.33
CA GLU A 193 -10.66 -9.76 2.72
C GLU A 193 -9.26 -10.26 3.08
N VAL A 194 -8.76 -9.82 4.24
CA VAL A 194 -7.51 -10.31 4.81
C VAL A 194 -7.72 -11.65 5.51
N LYS A 195 -6.85 -12.61 5.22
CA LYS A 195 -6.85 -13.95 5.82
C LYS A 195 -5.81 -14.01 6.93
N TYR A 196 -6.26 -14.36 8.13
CA TYR A 196 -5.43 -14.39 9.34
C TYR A 196 -4.78 -15.76 9.56
N LYS A 197 -3.45 -15.84 9.46
CA LYS A 197 -2.68 -17.09 9.58
C LYS A 197 -1.41 -16.89 10.42
N LYS A 198 -0.81 -17.99 10.92
CA LYS A 198 0.53 -17.95 11.53
C LYS A 198 1.65 -17.93 10.48
N GLU A 199 1.38 -18.49 9.31
CA GLU A 199 2.36 -18.69 8.25
C GLU A 199 1.99 -17.88 7.01
N CYS A 200 3.00 -17.31 6.35
CA CYS A 200 2.84 -16.61 5.08
C CYS A 200 2.67 -17.59 3.91
N ILE A 201 2.08 -17.13 2.80
CA ILE A 201 2.12 -17.86 1.53
C ILE A 201 3.52 -17.66 0.95
N LYS A 202 4.26 -18.75 0.77
CA LYS A 202 5.60 -18.74 0.17
C LYS A 202 5.50 -18.98 -1.33
N THR A 203 6.21 -18.18 -2.13
CA THR A 203 6.21 -18.31 -3.60
C THR A 203 7.62 -18.57 -4.11
N ASN A 204 7.79 -19.49 -5.06
CA ASN A 204 9.10 -19.70 -5.66
C ASN A 204 9.43 -18.52 -6.59
N GLY A 205 10.51 -17.79 -6.30
CA GLY A 205 10.92 -16.59 -7.02
C GLY A 205 11.34 -16.85 -8.47
N PHE A 206 11.79 -18.06 -8.80
CA PHE A 206 12.14 -18.42 -10.19
C PHE A 206 10.94 -18.33 -11.14
N TYR A 207 9.74 -18.63 -10.65
CA TYR A 207 8.51 -18.56 -11.46
C TYR A 207 8.08 -17.13 -11.79
N THR A 208 8.71 -16.11 -11.21
CA THR A 208 8.53 -14.70 -11.63
C THR A 208 9.37 -14.33 -12.86
N MET A 209 10.29 -15.20 -13.29
CA MET A 209 11.25 -14.92 -14.35
C MET A 209 11.51 -16.09 -15.32
N PRO A 210 10.49 -16.85 -15.77
CA PRO A 210 10.70 -18.05 -16.60
C PRO A 210 11.48 -17.74 -17.89
N SER A 211 11.20 -16.60 -18.53
CA SER A 211 11.89 -16.18 -19.76
C SER A 211 13.39 -15.89 -19.57
N LEU A 212 13.82 -15.46 -18.37
CA LEU A 212 15.25 -15.30 -18.07
C LEU A 212 15.95 -16.65 -17.86
N LEU A 213 15.20 -17.67 -17.47
CA LEU A 213 15.68 -19.02 -17.22
C LEU A 213 15.65 -19.91 -18.48
N GLY A 214 15.11 -19.39 -19.59
CA GLY A 214 14.87 -20.18 -20.80
C GLY A 214 13.71 -21.18 -20.67
N GLU A 215 12.86 -20.99 -19.66
CA GLU A 215 11.69 -21.83 -19.43
C GLU A 215 10.50 -21.31 -20.24
N THR A 216 9.72 -22.23 -20.81
CA THR A 216 8.43 -21.93 -21.43
C THR A 216 7.31 -22.20 -20.43
N THR A 217 6.52 -21.18 -20.13
CA THR A 217 5.35 -21.27 -19.26
C THR A 217 4.07 -21.08 -20.08
N THR A 218 3.02 -21.79 -19.70
CA THR A 218 1.67 -21.50 -20.21
C THR A 218 1.12 -20.23 -19.55
N LYS A 219 0.19 -19.55 -20.23
CA LYS A 219 -0.50 -18.38 -19.65
C LYS A 219 -1.23 -18.71 -18.34
N GLU A 220 -1.73 -19.95 -18.23
CA GLU A 220 -2.42 -20.42 -17.03
C GLU A 220 -1.46 -20.55 -15.84
N GLU A 221 -0.27 -21.13 -16.05
CA GLU A 221 0.75 -21.26 -15.01
C GLU A 221 1.25 -19.89 -14.52
N GLU A 222 1.51 -18.97 -15.44
CA GLU A 222 1.89 -17.59 -15.12
C GLU A 222 0.79 -16.91 -14.30
N SER A 223 -0.47 -17.01 -14.74
CA SER A 223 -1.61 -16.40 -14.05
C SER A 223 -1.77 -16.94 -12.64
N LYS A 224 -1.66 -18.26 -12.46
CA LYS A 224 -1.73 -18.92 -11.15
C LYS A 224 -0.59 -18.48 -10.24
N HIS A 225 0.62 -18.33 -10.76
CA HIS A 225 1.75 -17.85 -9.99
C HIS A 225 1.54 -16.40 -9.52
N TRP A 226 1.11 -15.52 -10.43
CA TRP A 226 0.80 -14.13 -10.10
C TRP A 226 -0.32 -14.01 -9.08
N GLU A 227 -1.37 -14.82 -9.21
CA GLU A 227 -2.47 -14.88 -8.25
C GLU A 227 -1.97 -15.31 -6.86
N GLN A 228 -1.10 -16.32 -6.77
CA GLN A 228 -0.49 -16.72 -5.50
C GLN A 228 0.35 -15.60 -4.89
N LYS A 229 1.13 -14.89 -5.71
CA LYS A 229 1.93 -13.74 -5.25
C LYS A 229 1.03 -12.61 -4.73
N GLN A 230 -0.02 -12.27 -5.46
CA GLN A 230 -1.00 -11.26 -5.05
C GLN A 230 -1.71 -11.67 -3.74
N ASN A 231 -2.15 -12.92 -3.64
CA ASN A 231 -2.80 -13.46 -2.46
C ASN A 231 -1.87 -13.50 -1.23
N SER A 232 -0.56 -13.52 -1.41
CA SER A 232 0.40 -13.45 -0.29
C SER A 232 0.29 -12.14 0.50
N PHE A 233 -0.09 -11.03 -0.14
CA PHE A 233 -0.29 -9.73 0.50
C PHE A 233 -1.61 -9.60 1.28
N LEU A 234 -2.47 -10.62 1.16
CA LEU A 234 -3.73 -10.74 1.92
C LEU A 234 -3.57 -11.61 3.16
N ILE A 235 -2.36 -12.07 3.47
CA ILE A 235 -2.11 -12.83 4.70
C ILE A 235 -1.58 -11.90 5.78
N LYS A 236 -2.26 -11.87 6.94
CA LYS A 236 -1.82 -11.14 8.13
C LYS A 236 -1.67 -12.08 9.31
N TYR A 237 -0.77 -11.75 10.25
CA TYR A 237 -0.57 -12.58 11.41
C TYR A 237 -1.84 -12.68 12.27
N LYS A 238 -2.14 -13.90 12.76
CA LYS A 238 -3.41 -14.21 13.43
C LYS A 238 -3.75 -13.34 14.64
N SER A 239 -2.77 -12.73 15.31
CA SER A 239 -3.01 -11.84 16.45
C SER A 239 -3.74 -10.55 16.09
N TRP A 240 -3.75 -10.18 14.80
CA TRP A 240 -4.45 -9.00 14.28
C TRP A 240 -5.89 -9.29 13.82
N LYS A 241 -6.43 -10.50 14.11
CA LYS A 241 -7.78 -10.92 13.65
C LYS A 241 -8.90 -9.97 14.09
N TYR A 242 -8.71 -9.28 15.22
CA TYR A 242 -9.68 -8.32 15.76
C TYR A 242 -9.97 -7.16 14.78
N GLU A 243 -9.04 -6.85 13.86
CA GLU A 243 -9.22 -5.78 12.89
C GLU A 243 -10.31 -6.04 11.86
N LYS A 244 -10.67 -7.31 11.59
CA LYS A 244 -11.66 -7.69 10.56
C LYS A 244 -11.38 -6.97 9.22
N GLU A 245 -10.12 -7.05 8.79
CA GLU A 245 -9.53 -6.15 7.80
C GLU A 245 -9.90 -6.53 6.35
N TYR A 246 -10.17 -5.50 5.55
CA TYR A 246 -10.26 -5.55 4.10
C TYR A 246 -9.28 -4.53 3.52
N ARG A 247 -8.67 -4.85 2.39
CA ARG A 247 -7.67 -4.00 1.75
C ARG A 247 -8.00 -3.75 0.30
N ILE A 248 -7.77 -2.52 -0.16
CA ILE A 248 -7.47 -2.27 -1.56
C ILE A 248 -5.95 -2.33 -1.74
N ILE A 249 -5.49 -2.91 -2.84
CA ILE A 249 -4.07 -3.18 -3.09
C ILE A 249 -3.66 -2.61 -4.44
N HIS A 250 -2.66 -1.74 -4.43
CA HIS A 250 -1.96 -1.29 -5.62
C HIS A 250 -0.69 -2.14 -5.78
N TYR A 251 -0.74 -3.08 -6.72
CA TYR A 251 0.37 -4.01 -6.98
C TYR A 251 1.48 -3.32 -7.77
N ASP A 252 2.72 -3.45 -7.29
CA ASP A 252 3.93 -3.00 -7.99
C ASP A 252 4.91 -4.19 -8.10
N LEU A 253 4.45 -5.20 -8.86
CA LEU A 253 5.09 -6.51 -8.94
C LEU A 253 6.29 -6.56 -9.89
N LEU A 254 6.32 -5.65 -10.87
CA LEU A 254 7.36 -5.51 -11.86
C LEU A 254 7.69 -4.02 -11.98
N THR A 255 8.67 -3.54 -11.20
CA THR A 255 9.07 -2.13 -11.29
C THR A 255 10.13 -1.94 -12.37
N ASP A 256 9.97 -0.87 -13.15
CA ASP A 256 11.00 -0.45 -14.12
C ASP A 256 12.12 0.35 -13.44
N SER A 257 11.92 0.81 -12.21
CA SER A 257 12.89 1.60 -11.45
C SER A 257 13.48 0.78 -10.31
N ILE A 258 14.76 0.42 -10.45
CA ILE A 258 15.52 -0.38 -9.48
C ILE A 258 16.67 0.46 -8.92
N THR A 259 16.77 0.49 -7.59
CA THR A 259 17.88 1.09 -6.85
C THR A 259 18.87 0.01 -6.38
N GLU A 260 20.02 0.41 -5.84
CA GLU A 260 21.00 -0.53 -5.27
C GLU A 260 20.46 -1.34 -4.07
N SER A 261 19.47 -0.78 -3.37
CA SER A 261 18.80 -1.38 -2.21
C SER A 261 17.49 -2.10 -2.53
N GLY A 262 17.06 -2.15 -3.80
CA GLY A 262 15.82 -2.83 -4.20
C GLY A 262 14.93 -2.01 -5.14
N PRO A 263 13.67 -2.46 -5.35
CA PRO A 263 12.64 -1.72 -6.07
C PRO A 263 12.50 -0.28 -5.57
N ALA A 264 12.50 0.70 -6.48
CA ALA A 264 12.28 2.09 -6.10
C ALA A 264 10.85 2.28 -5.58
N LYS A 265 10.71 3.02 -4.47
CA LYS A 265 9.39 3.33 -3.91
C LYS A 265 8.72 4.44 -4.72
N ARG A 266 7.41 4.30 -4.95
CA ARG A 266 6.58 5.34 -5.57
C ARG A 266 6.41 6.51 -4.60
N LEU A 267 6.52 7.72 -5.14
CA LEU A 267 6.18 8.94 -4.44
C LEU A 267 4.71 8.89 -3.99
N VAL A 268 4.41 9.47 -2.82
CA VAL A 268 3.06 9.43 -2.22
C VAL A 268 1.99 9.89 -3.22
N GLY A 269 2.23 10.99 -3.95
CA GLY A 269 1.27 11.50 -4.94
C GLY A 269 0.95 10.52 -6.08
N ASN A 270 1.85 9.59 -6.39
CA ASN A 270 1.65 8.57 -7.43
C ASN A 270 0.96 7.31 -6.89
N ARG A 271 0.71 7.24 -5.58
CA ARG A 271 -0.01 6.14 -4.90
C ARG A 271 -1.20 6.67 -4.07
N THR A 272 -1.77 7.80 -4.51
CA THR A 272 -3.03 8.35 -3.97
C THR A 272 -4.18 8.01 -4.89
N PHE A 273 -5.26 7.48 -4.33
CA PHE A 273 -6.51 7.25 -5.04
C PHE A 273 -7.54 8.30 -4.67
N TYR A 274 -8.22 8.84 -5.68
CA TYR A 274 -9.27 9.85 -5.49
C TYR A 274 -10.62 9.17 -5.64
N TYR A 275 -11.29 8.89 -4.53
CA TYR A 275 -12.53 8.11 -4.54
C TYR A 275 -13.77 8.98 -4.77
N ASP A 276 -14.87 8.35 -5.21
CA ASP A 276 -16.18 8.99 -5.27
C ASP A 276 -16.67 9.30 -3.85
N GLN A 277 -16.62 10.58 -3.47
CA GLN A 277 -16.95 11.04 -2.12
C GLN A 277 -18.41 10.76 -1.71
N LYS A 278 -19.32 10.41 -2.65
CA LYS A 278 -20.67 9.92 -2.32
C LYS A 278 -20.62 8.60 -1.53
N GLN A 279 -19.55 7.82 -1.65
CA GLN A 279 -19.37 6.57 -0.92
C GLN A 279 -19.01 6.80 0.56
N LEU A 280 -18.66 8.03 0.97
CA LEU A 280 -18.46 8.38 2.38
C LEU A 280 -19.80 8.80 3.01
N THR A 281 -20.33 7.97 3.89
CA THR A 281 -21.70 8.09 4.45
C THR A 281 -21.73 8.46 5.93
N GLY A 282 -20.58 8.56 6.59
CA GLY A 282 -20.54 9.04 7.95
C GLY A 282 -19.15 9.16 8.55
N ILE A 283 -19.12 9.68 9.77
CA ILE A 283 -17.91 9.81 10.58
C ILE A 283 -18.25 9.56 12.05
N ILE A 284 -17.37 8.85 12.74
CA ILE A 284 -17.43 8.57 14.17
C ILE A 284 -16.31 9.35 14.85
N PHE A 285 -16.66 10.23 15.77
CA PHE A 285 -15.67 10.95 16.58
C PHE A 285 -15.16 10.07 17.72
N GLY A 286 -13.85 10.09 17.93
CA GLY A 286 -13.22 9.39 19.05
C GLY A 286 -13.66 9.95 20.40
N SER A 287 -13.79 9.07 21.39
CA SER A 287 -14.27 9.42 22.75
C SER A 287 -13.40 10.45 23.49
N LYS A 288 -12.15 10.66 23.04
CA LYS A 288 -11.22 11.66 23.59
C LYS A 288 -10.91 12.80 22.61
N MET A 289 -11.68 12.93 21.54
CA MET A 289 -11.48 14.00 20.57
C MET A 289 -11.77 15.37 21.19
N LYS A 290 -10.88 16.34 20.95
CA LYS A 290 -11.09 17.74 21.37
C LYS A 290 -12.22 18.40 20.59
N SER A 291 -12.95 19.30 21.22
CA SER A 291 -14.07 20.02 20.59
C SER A 291 -13.65 20.84 19.38
N GLU A 292 -12.45 21.42 19.38
CA GLU A 292 -11.92 22.21 18.26
C GLU A 292 -11.70 21.33 17.03
N ASN A 293 -11.03 20.18 17.21
CA ASN A 293 -10.78 19.22 16.13
C ASN A 293 -12.08 18.67 15.54
N ARG A 294 -13.07 18.41 16.41
CA ARG A 294 -14.40 17.97 15.98
C ARG A 294 -15.08 19.02 15.10
N LYS A 295 -15.10 20.29 15.52
CA LYS A 295 -15.68 21.40 14.74
C LYS A 295 -14.99 21.56 13.38
N GLU A 296 -13.68 21.38 13.32
CA GLU A 296 -12.92 21.45 12.07
C GLU A 296 -13.29 20.31 11.11
N LEU A 297 -13.46 19.08 11.62
CA LEU A 297 -13.97 17.95 10.83
C LEU A 297 -15.41 18.17 10.36
N GLU A 298 -16.30 18.66 11.23
CA GLU A 298 -17.68 18.98 10.88
C GLU A 298 -17.73 20.03 9.75
N TYR A 299 -16.91 21.09 9.85
CA TYR A 299 -16.77 22.11 8.81
C TYR A 299 -16.21 21.55 7.50
N CYS A 300 -15.15 20.73 7.56
CA CYS A 300 -14.55 20.09 6.38
C CYS A 300 -15.57 19.19 5.65
N ILE A 301 -16.31 18.34 6.37
CA ILE A 301 -17.36 17.51 5.79
C ILE A 301 -18.48 18.36 5.20
N SER A 302 -18.93 19.40 5.91
CA SER A 302 -20.02 20.28 5.44
C SER A 302 -19.66 20.95 4.12
N THR A 303 -18.46 21.54 4.04
CA THR A 303 -17.97 22.23 2.83
C THR A 303 -17.76 21.26 1.67
N THR A 304 -17.18 20.08 1.90
CA THR A 304 -17.05 19.04 0.88
C THR A 304 -18.41 18.60 0.35
N ARG A 305 -19.39 18.35 1.24
CA ARG A 305 -20.72 17.90 0.83
C ARG A 305 -21.50 18.99 0.09
N TYR A 306 -21.36 20.25 0.48
CA TYR A 306 -21.95 21.37 -0.24
C TYR A 306 -21.45 21.42 -1.70
N LYS A 307 -20.14 21.30 -1.92
CA LYS A 307 -19.55 21.25 -3.27
C LYS A 307 -20.05 20.06 -4.10
N LEU A 308 -20.31 18.92 -3.46
CA LEU A 308 -20.88 17.76 -4.15
C LEU A 308 -22.33 18.00 -4.61
N LEU A 309 -23.12 18.83 -3.90
CA LEU A 309 -24.50 19.16 -4.30
C LEU A 309 -24.55 19.98 -5.59
N GLU A 310 -23.53 20.80 -5.88
CA GLU A 310 -23.44 21.57 -7.13
C GLU A 310 -23.43 20.67 -8.37
N THR A 311 -22.95 19.43 -8.23
CA THR A 311 -22.80 18.47 -9.32
C THR A 311 -23.71 17.24 -9.19
N THR A 312 -24.36 17.06 -8.05
CA THR A 312 -25.19 15.88 -7.74
C THR A 312 -26.49 16.31 -7.06
N PRO A 313 -27.67 16.15 -7.70
CA PRO A 313 -28.94 16.66 -7.17
C PRO A 313 -29.44 15.92 -5.92
N TYR A 314 -28.92 14.72 -5.63
CA TYR A 314 -29.25 13.97 -4.43
C TYR A 314 -28.00 13.29 -3.87
N LEU A 315 -27.64 13.62 -2.63
CA LEU A 315 -26.55 12.95 -1.92
C LEU A 315 -27.09 11.91 -0.94
N PRO A 316 -26.39 10.78 -0.77
CA PRO A 316 -26.72 9.84 0.29
C PRO A 316 -26.62 10.51 1.65
N LEU A 317 -27.47 10.07 2.59
CA LEU A 317 -27.47 10.58 3.96
C LEU A 317 -26.08 10.46 4.58
N PHE A 318 -25.65 11.52 5.26
CA PHE A 318 -24.41 11.51 6.02
C PHE A 318 -24.72 11.67 7.50
N ILE A 319 -24.20 10.74 8.31
CA ILE A 319 -24.50 10.71 9.73
C ILE A 319 -23.21 10.92 10.53
N PHE A 320 -23.28 11.82 11.50
CA PHE A 320 -22.25 12.00 12.52
C PHE A 320 -22.55 11.09 13.70
N TYR A 321 -21.51 10.47 14.22
CA TYR A 321 -21.56 9.59 15.37
C TYR A 321 -20.51 10.01 16.39
N GLU A 322 -20.76 9.65 17.64
CA GLU A 322 -19.75 9.67 18.68
C GLU A 322 -19.46 8.25 19.17
N SER A 323 -18.20 7.99 19.49
CA SER A 323 -17.80 6.77 20.19
C SER A 323 -17.70 7.04 21.68
N ASN A 324 -18.19 6.11 22.49
CA ASN A 324 -18.11 6.14 23.94
C ASN A 324 -17.66 4.77 24.45
N GLU A 325 -17.06 4.73 25.64
CA GLU A 325 -16.83 3.45 26.30
C GLU A 325 -18.19 2.81 26.62
N LYS A 326 -18.37 1.55 26.21
CA LYS A 326 -19.58 0.80 26.48
C LYS A 326 -19.68 0.54 27.99
N LYS A 327 -20.74 1.04 28.64
CA LYS A 327 -20.97 0.89 30.09
C LYS A 327 -21.50 -0.51 30.42
N THR A 328 -20.77 -1.55 30.04
CA THR A 328 -21.07 -2.97 30.31
C THR A 328 -19.84 -3.69 30.84
N ALA A 329 -19.95 -4.97 31.17
CA ALA A 329 -18.80 -5.79 31.56
C ALA A 329 -17.84 -6.11 30.38
N GLU A 330 -18.20 -5.75 29.14
CA GLU A 330 -17.39 -5.96 27.95
C GLU A 330 -16.59 -4.70 27.61
N TYR A 331 -15.28 -4.86 27.36
CA TYR A 331 -14.40 -3.79 26.89
C TYR A 331 -14.60 -3.53 25.38
N MET A 332 -15.67 -2.81 25.05
CA MET A 332 -16.04 -2.43 23.67
C MET A 332 -16.40 -0.95 23.60
N MET A 333 -16.40 -0.40 22.39
CA MET A 333 -16.87 0.97 22.12
C MET A 333 -18.34 0.93 21.70
N ASP A 334 -19.17 1.78 22.30
CA ASP A 334 -20.50 2.11 21.81
C ASP A 334 -20.40 3.24 20.78
N VAL A 335 -21.15 3.12 19.69
CA VAL A 335 -21.22 4.15 18.65
C VAL A 335 -22.65 4.67 18.57
N ILE A 336 -22.82 5.95 18.90
CA ILE A 336 -24.14 6.58 19.05
C ILE A 336 -24.31 7.64 17.95
N PRO A 337 -25.37 7.56 17.13
CA PRO A 337 -25.71 8.60 16.17
C PRO A 337 -26.06 9.91 16.88
N LEU A 338 -25.50 11.00 16.35
CA LEU A 338 -25.80 12.35 16.80
C LEU A 338 -27.07 12.83 16.08
N TYR A 339 -28.25 12.35 16.52
CA TYR A 339 -29.56 12.64 15.92
C TYR A 339 -30.06 14.10 16.06
N GLY A 340 -29.20 15.03 16.49
CA GLY A 340 -29.58 16.42 16.80
C GLY A 340 -28.93 17.49 15.93
N PHE A 341 -28.18 17.12 14.89
CA PHE A 341 -27.52 18.09 14.02
C PHE A 341 -28.19 18.13 12.65
N ASP A 342 -29.25 18.93 12.56
CA ASP A 342 -29.63 19.59 11.33
C ASP A 342 -28.49 20.55 10.93
N MET A 343 -27.39 20.00 10.39
CA MET A 343 -26.19 20.80 10.04
C MET A 343 -26.49 21.83 8.96
N PHE A 344 -27.53 21.62 8.15
CA PHE A 344 -27.97 22.63 7.19
C PHE A 344 -28.35 23.93 7.89
N ASN A 345 -28.91 23.88 9.10
CA ASN A 345 -29.39 25.06 9.80
C ASN A 345 -28.41 25.67 10.81
N ARG A 346 -27.31 25.00 11.19
CA ARG A 346 -26.35 25.52 12.20
C ARG A 346 -25.07 26.15 11.65
N TYR A 347 -24.67 25.81 10.42
CA TYR A 347 -23.41 26.30 9.84
C TYR A 347 -23.59 27.17 8.58
N PHE A 348 -24.80 27.24 8.04
CA PHE A 348 -25.10 27.99 6.82
C PHE A 348 -26.05 29.15 7.13
N ASP A 349 -25.58 30.13 7.89
CA ASP A 349 -25.83 31.49 7.42
C ASP A 349 -24.91 31.64 6.21
N ILE A 350 -25.48 31.55 5.01
CA ILE A 350 -24.74 31.53 3.73
C ILE A 350 -23.75 32.71 3.63
N ASN A 351 -24.02 33.79 4.34
CA ASN A 351 -23.18 34.98 4.46
C ASN A 351 -21.85 34.77 5.22
N GLU A 352 -21.74 33.78 6.12
CA GLU A 352 -20.49 33.51 6.87
C GLU A 352 -19.50 32.62 6.11
N LEU A 353 -19.97 31.84 5.14
CA LEU A 353 -19.13 30.97 4.32
C LEU A 353 -18.41 31.74 3.22
N GLU A 354 -19.06 32.74 2.61
CA GLU A 354 -18.43 33.66 1.68
C GLU A 354 -17.30 34.46 2.37
N ALA A 355 -17.50 34.85 3.63
CA ALA A 355 -16.47 35.55 4.41
C ALA A 355 -15.23 34.69 4.74
N LYS A 356 -15.38 33.36 4.84
CA LYS A 356 -14.27 32.43 5.14
C LYS A 356 -13.57 31.91 3.89
N GLU A 357 -14.23 31.86 2.73
CA GLU A 357 -13.55 31.57 1.46
C GLU A 357 -12.50 32.65 1.14
N ASP A 358 -12.81 33.93 1.37
CA ASP A 358 -11.86 35.04 1.24
C ASP A 358 -10.64 34.91 2.18
N GLU A 359 -10.85 34.39 3.38
CA GLU A 359 -9.78 34.17 4.37
C GLU A 359 -8.89 32.97 4.00
N LEU A 360 -9.49 31.88 3.54
CA LEU A 360 -8.78 30.69 3.06
C LEU A 360 -8.03 30.97 1.75
N GLU A 361 -8.56 31.81 0.86
CA GLU A 361 -7.88 32.25 -0.34
C GLU A 361 -6.69 33.16 -0.02
N LYS A 362 -6.81 34.02 1.00
CA LYS A 362 -5.67 34.79 1.56
C LYS A 362 -4.60 33.88 2.14
N ILE A 363 -4.94 32.88 2.95
CA ILE A 363 -3.97 31.94 3.55
C ILE A 363 -3.28 31.10 2.47
N LYS A 364 -4.02 30.67 1.44
CA LYS A 364 -3.49 29.93 0.28
C LYS A 364 -2.54 30.81 -0.54
N ASN A 365 -2.89 32.06 -0.80
CA ASN A 365 -2.05 33.03 -1.52
C ASN A 365 -0.81 33.44 -0.71
N GLN A 366 -0.92 33.51 0.62
CA GLN A 366 0.21 33.81 1.52
C GLN A 366 1.18 32.62 1.61
N SER A 367 0.66 31.40 1.62
CA SER A 367 1.47 30.17 1.56
C SER A 367 2.17 29.99 0.22
N LEU A 368 1.50 30.34 -0.89
CA LEU A 368 2.09 30.33 -2.25
C LEU A 368 3.18 31.40 -2.42
N ARG A 369 3.04 32.59 -1.83
CA ARG A 369 4.08 33.63 -1.83
C ARG A 369 5.32 33.22 -1.04
N ASN A 370 5.16 32.53 0.08
CA ASN A 370 6.28 32.05 0.89
C ASN A 370 7.05 30.89 0.24
N LEU A 371 6.44 30.18 -0.71
CA LEU A 371 7.09 29.14 -1.52
C LEU A 371 7.82 29.70 -2.77
N SER A 372 7.58 30.96 -3.13
CA SER A 372 8.23 31.62 -4.28
C SER A 372 9.45 32.47 -3.92
N ILE A 373 9.88 32.49 -2.65
CA ILE A 373 11.03 33.27 -2.14
C ILE A 373 12.10 32.36 -1.49
N SER A 374 12.08 31.04 -1.74
CA SER A 374 13.14 30.11 -1.31
C SER A 374 13.89 29.50 -2.47
#